data_AF-A0A250F712-F1
#
_entry.id   AF-A0A250F712-F1
#
_cell.length_a   1.000
_cell.length_b   1.000
_cell.length_c   1.000
_cell.angle_alpha   90.00
_cell.angle_beta   90.00
_cell.angle_gamma   90.00
#
_symmetry.space_group_name_H-M   'P 1'
#
loop_
_entity.id
_entity.type
_entity.pdbx_description
1 polymer ?
#
loop_
_entity_poly.entity_id
_entity_poly.type
_entity_poly.pdbx_seq_one_letter_code
_entity_poly.pdbx_strand_id
1 'polypeptide(L)'
;MTSEEIKAIVYYIQGLQALWKEGYNAEKVGDYTFNFICRDVRDYNTINELWEVINELQFMGEGEEWEKTQEEVEALIQEKLGIRICDPISILSYTINLFIKQLTNDFSTNSLVLSFIGQTKELITYQEYTLALENLLKSLLEKCISIPRDTLAIIDVVDDPYIKRLQASLWRV
;
A
#
# COMPACT_ATOMS: atom_id res chain seq x y z
N MET A 1 -10.16 -6.37 -0.28
CA MET A 1 -8.81 -6.28 -0.83
C MET A 1 -7.95 -7.33 -0.15
N THR A 2 -7.29 -8.20 -0.91
CA THR A 2 -6.43 -9.28 -0.40
C THR A 2 -4.99 -8.78 -0.21
N SER A 3 -4.17 -9.53 0.53
CA SER A 3 -2.74 -9.20 0.68
C SER A 3 -2.00 -9.12 -0.67
N GLU A 4 -2.34 -10.00 -1.61
CA GLU A 4 -1.73 -10.01 -2.95
C GLU A 4 -2.12 -8.77 -3.77
N GLU A 5 -3.36 -8.31 -3.63
CA GLU A 5 -3.81 -7.08 -4.28
C GLU A 5 -3.07 -5.84 -3.74
N ILE A 6 -2.82 -5.81 -2.43
CA ILE A 6 -2.05 -4.75 -1.78
C ILE A 6 -0.59 -4.78 -2.23
N LYS A 7 0.02 -5.96 -2.29
CA LYS A 7 1.39 -6.15 -2.81
C LYS A 7 1.50 -5.65 -4.25
N ALA A 8 0.53 -5.98 -5.11
CA ALA A 8 0.50 -5.50 -6.49
C ALA A 8 0.46 -3.96 -6.56
N ILE A 9 -0.43 -3.31 -5.79
CA ILE A 9 -0.49 -1.84 -5.71
C ILE A 9 0.85 -1.27 -5.25
N VAL A 10 1.39 -1.77 -4.12
CA VAL A 10 2.62 -1.23 -3.55
C VAL A 10 3.81 -1.39 -4.50
N TYR A 11 4.00 -2.57 -5.09
CA TYR A 11 5.09 -2.79 -6.04
C TYR A 11 4.95 -1.95 -7.30
N TYR A 12 3.73 -1.85 -7.84
CA TYR A 12 3.47 -1.03 -9.00
C TYR A 12 3.87 0.43 -8.75
N ILE A 13 3.39 1.02 -7.64
CA ILE A 13 3.70 2.41 -7.28
C ILE A 13 5.18 2.59 -6.97
N GLN A 14 5.84 1.66 -6.27
CA GLN A 14 7.28 1.73 -5.99
C GLN A 14 8.13 1.79 -7.27
N GLY A 15 7.78 1.01 -8.29
CA GLY A 15 8.48 1.09 -9.58
C GLY A 15 8.21 2.40 -10.31
N LEU A 16 6.98 2.92 -10.30
CA LEU A 16 6.70 4.26 -10.85
C LEU A 16 7.49 5.36 -10.10
N GLN A 17 7.59 5.28 -8.77
CA GLN A 17 8.41 6.20 -7.98
C GLN A 17 9.89 6.14 -8.36
N ALA A 18 10.41 4.95 -8.69
CA ALA A 18 11.79 4.78 -9.15
C ALA A 18 12.00 5.49 -10.49
N LEU A 19 11.06 5.35 -11.44
CA LEU A 19 11.11 6.04 -12.72
C LEU A 19 11.03 7.56 -12.57
N TRP A 20 10.18 8.07 -11.68
CA TRP A 20 10.06 9.51 -11.40
C TRP A 20 11.39 10.13 -10.96
N LYS A 21 12.20 9.41 -10.18
CA LYS A 21 13.51 9.89 -9.72
C LYS A 21 14.52 10.07 -10.86
N GLU A 22 14.32 9.38 -11.98
CA GLU A 22 15.14 9.53 -13.19
C GLU A 22 14.70 10.70 -14.08
N GLY A 23 13.59 11.36 -13.72
CA GLY A 23 12.91 12.37 -14.54
C GLY A 23 11.71 11.77 -15.27
N TYR A 24 10.58 12.48 -15.25
CA TYR A 24 9.34 12.04 -15.88
C TYR A 24 9.50 11.83 -17.39
N ASN A 25 9.03 10.68 -17.87
CA ASN A 25 8.99 10.34 -19.29
C ASN A 25 7.80 9.39 -19.54
N ALA A 26 6.89 9.79 -20.42
CA ALA A 26 5.65 9.07 -20.66
C ALA A 26 5.86 7.65 -21.23
N GLU A 27 6.77 7.50 -22.19
CA GLU A 27 7.11 6.21 -22.81
C GLU A 27 7.65 5.21 -21.78
N LYS A 28 8.59 5.64 -20.92
CA LYS A 28 9.10 4.79 -19.82
C LYS A 28 8.00 4.32 -18.87
N VAL A 29 7.01 5.17 -18.60
CA VAL A 29 5.87 4.84 -17.74
C VAL A 29 4.97 3.82 -18.41
N GLY A 30 4.67 4.01 -19.70
CA GLY A 30 3.92 3.05 -20.50
C GLY A 30 4.60 1.69 -20.56
N ASP A 31 5.88 1.67 -20.94
CA ASP A 31 6.70 0.45 -20.99
C ASP A 31 6.72 -0.29 -19.65
N TYR A 32 6.94 0.43 -18.55
CA TYR A 32 6.93 -0.18 -17.23
C TYR A 32 5.56 -0.77 -16.89
N THR A 33 4.49 -0.03 -17.17
CA THR A 33 3.12 -0.46 -16.89
C THR A 33 2.75 -1.70 -17.69
N PHE A 34 3.04 -1.70 -18.99
CA PHE A 34 2.82 -2.84 -19.87
C PHE A 34 3.62 -4.07 -19.40
N ASN A 35 4.89 -3.87 -19.02
CA ASN A 35 5.74 -4.95 -18.49
C ASN A 35 5.24 -5.50 -17.16
N PHE A 36 4.72 -4.63 -16.27
CA PHE A 36 4.11 -5.04 -15.00
C PHE A 36 2.93 -5.98 -15.25
N ILE A 37 2.04 -5.64 -16.19
CA ILE A 37 0.92 -6.52 -16.59
C ILE A 37 1.41 -7.90 -17.03
N CYS A 38 2.41 -7.92 -17.92
CA CYS A 38 2.93 -9.15 -18.52
C CYS A 38 3.59 -10.11 -17.52
N ARG A 39 4.15 -9.56 -16.42
CA ARG A 39 4.87 -10.31 -15.39
C ARG A 39 3.98 -10.72 -14.22
N ASP A 40 3.21 -9.78 -13.69
CA ASP A 40 2.55 -9.94 -12.39
C ASP A 40 1.02 -10.06 -12.47
N VAL A 41 0.37 -9.67 -13.58
CA VAL A 41 -1.09 -9.38 -13.60
C VAL A 41 -1.91 -10.33 -14.49
N ARG A 42 -1.38 -11.48 -14.89
CA ARG A 42 -2.16 -12.41 -15.75
C ARG A 42 -3.47 -12.92 -15.12
N ASP A 43 -3.62 -12.83 -13.80
CA ASP A 43 -4.82 -13.30 -13.08
C ASP A 43 -5.55 -12.22 -12.24
N TYR A 44 -5.09 -10.96 -12.17
CA TYR A 44 -5.72 -9.91 -11.33
C TYR A 44 -6.86 -9.17 -12.04
N ASN A 45 -7.84 -9.89 -12.57
CA ASN A 45 -9.13 -9.34 -13.02
C ASN A 45 -9.97 -8.73 -11.87
N THR A 46 -9.41 -8.50 -10.67
CA THR A 46 -10.16 -8.20 -9.44
C THR A 46 -9.86 -6.87 -8.76
N ILE A 47 -8.83 -6.10 -9.15
CA ILE A 47 -8.62 -4.78 -8.55
C ILE A 47 -9.13 -3.70 -9.51
N ASN A 48 -10.39 -3.30 -9.36
CA ASN A 48 -10.97 -2.25 -10.20
C ASN A 48 -10.10 -0.99 -10.19
N GLU A 49 -9.61 -0.54 -9.03
CA GLU A 49 -8.89 0.73 -8.93
C GLU A 49 -7.47 0.69 -9.51
N LEU A 50 -6.68 -0.36 -9.22
CA LEU A 50 -5.34 -0.50 -9.81
C LEU A 50 -5.43 -0.77 -11.32
N TRP A 51 -6.42 -1.56 -11.74
CA TRP A 51 -6.66 -1.85 -13.16
C TRP A 51 -7.05 -0.59 -13.93
N GLU A 52 -7.86 0.30 -13.35
CA GLU A 52 -8.16 1.61 -13.93
C GLU A 52 -6.87 2.44 -14.15
N VAL A 53 -5.97 2.49 -13.16
CA VAL A 53 -4.68 3.17 -13.32
C VAL A 53 -3.83 2.52 -14.41
N ILE A 54 -3.70 1.19 -14.39
CA ILE A 54 -2.91 0.44 -15.37
C ILE A 54 -3.44 0.65 -16.79
N ASN A 55 -4.76 0.58 -16.98
CA ASN A 55 -5.38 0.74 -18.30
C ASN A 55 -5.11 2.10 -18.92
N GLU A 56 -5.14 3.14 -18.11
CA GLU A 56 -4.90 4.52 -18.53
C GLU A 56 -3.43 4.82 -18.86
N LEU A 57 -2.51 4.01 -18.33
CA LEU A 57 -1.06 4.24 -18.44
C LEU A 57 -0.35 3.26 -19.38
N GLN A 58 -0.88 2.06 -19.62
CA GLN A 58 -0.17 1.00 -20.37
C GLN A 58 0.16 1.35 -21.83
N PHE A 59 -0.57 2.29 -22.44
CA PHE A 59 -0.39 2.72 -23.83
C PHE A 59 0.37 4.06 -23.95
N MET A 60 0.88 4.60 -22.84
CA MET A 60 1.70 5.81 -22.90
C MET A 60 2.94 5.59 -23.78
N GLY A 61 3.30 6.57 -24.60
CA GLY A 61 4.39 6.45 -25.56
C GLY A 61 3.99 5.88 -26.93
N GLU A 62 2.71 5.47 -27.12
CA GLU A 62 2.17 5.10 -28.43
C GLU A 62 1.70 6.31 -29.28
N GLY A 63 2.05 7.53 -28.87
CA GLY A 63 1.75 8.80 -29.56
C GLY A 63 1.07 9.83 -28.67
N GLU A 64 0.97 11.09 -29.15
CA GLU A 64 0.49 12.25 -28.37
C GLU A 64 -0.88 12.05 -27.70
N GLU A 65 -1.79 11.29 -28.31
CA GLU A 65 -3.12 11.00 -27.74
C GLU A 65 -3.05 10.21 -26.41
N TRP A 66 -1.98 9.43 -26.23
CA TRP A 66 -1.78 8.56 -25.07
C TRP A 66 -0.77 9.15 -24.08
N GLU A 67 -0.13 10.26 -24.41
CA GLU A 67 0.81 10.93 -23.51
C GLU A 67 0.03 11.73 -22.46
N LYS A 68 0.18 11.31 -21.20
CA LYS A 68 -0.23 12.11 -20.04
C LYS A 68 0.96 12.94 -19.55
N THR A 69 0.71 14.03 -18.83
CA THR A 69 1.75 14.77 -18.11
C THR A 69 2.05 14.12 -16.76
N GLN A 70 3.15 14.55 -16.12
CA GLN A 70 3.48 14.12 -14.77
C GLN A 70 2.31 14.36 -13.80
N GLU A 71 1.72 15.54 -13.85
CA GLU A 71 0.62 15.96 -12.97
C GLU A 71 -0.65 15.15 -13.22
N GLU A 72 -0.94 14.78 -14.47
CA GLU A 72 -2.10 13.95 -14.81
C GLU A 72 -1.95 12.53 -14.27
N VAL A 73 -0.75 11.95 -14.36
CA VAL A 73 -0.48 10.64 -13.76
C VAL A 73 -0.57 10.70 -12.23
N GLU A 74 -0.02 11.74 -11.62
CA GLU A 74 -0.11 11.95 -10.17
C GLU A 74 -1.57 12.08 -9.71
N ALA A 75 -2.38 12.86 -10.45
CA ALA A 75 -3.81 13.04 -10.18
C ALA A 75 -4.59 11.73 -10.32
N LEU A 76 -4.33 10.95 -11.38
CA LEU A 76 -4.96 9.65 -11.60
C LEU A 76 -4.67 8.68 -10.44
N ILE A 77 -3.41 8.53 -10.04
CA ILE A 77 -3.02 7.64 -8.95
C ILE A 77 -3.65 8.09 -7.63
N GLN A 78 -3.65 9.40 -7.36
CA GLN A 78 -4.28 9.95 -6.16
C GLN A 78 -5.79 9.73 -6.15
N GLU A 79 -6.47 9.89 -7.28
CA GLU A 79 -7.91 9.68 -7.41
C GLU A 79 -8.28 8.22 -7.18
N LYS A 80 -7.60 7.29 -7.86
CA LYS A 80 -7.96 5.87 -7.86
C LYS A 80 -7.49 5.14 -6.63
N LEU A 81 -6.26 5.40 -6.19
CA LEU A 81 -5.60 4.64 -5.12
C LEU A 81 -5.50 5.42 -3.82
N GLY A 82 -5.74 6.74 -3.83
CA GLY A 82 -5.54 7.60 -2.66
C GLY A 82 -4.07 7.80 -2.31
N ILE A 83 -3.14 7.46 -3.21
CA ILE A 83 -1.70 7.49 -3.00
C ILE A 83 -1.11 8.71 -3.71
N ARG A 84 -0.33 9.50 -2.97
CA ARG A 84 0.49 10.58 -3.51
C ARG A 84 1.84 10.00 -3.92
N ILE A 85 2.00 9.67 -5.20
CA ILE A 85 3.22 9.00 -5.68
C ILE A 85 4.49 9.84 -5.44
N CYS A 86 4.40 11.16 -5.47
CA CYS A 86 5.53 12.06 -5.19
C CYS A 86 5.90 12.15 -3.69
N ASP A 87 5.08 11.59 -2.79
CA ASP A 87 5.35 11.53 -1.36
C ASP A 87 5.88 10.13 -0.96
N PRO A 88 7.16 10.00 -0.56
CA PRO A 88 7.74 8.73 -0.14
C PRO A 88 7.00 8.04 1.01
N ILE A 89 6.30 8.82 1.86
CA ILE A 89 5.55 8.28 3.01
C ILE A 89 4.20 7.72 2.56
N SER A 90 3.69 8.09 1.39
CA SER A 90 2.30 7.78 1.01
C SER A 90 2.02 6.28 0.89
N ILE A 91 2.98 5.46 0.46
CA ILE A 91 2.83 3.98 0.42
C ILE A 91 2.73 3.40 1.83
N LEU A 92 3.60 3.86 2.73
CA LEU A 92 3.61 3.44 4.13
C LEU A 92 2.30 3.84 4.82
N SER A 93 1.86 5.09 4.60
CA SER A 93 0.58 5.61 5.07
C SER A 93 -0.60 4.79 4.55
N TYR A 94 -0.64 4.52 3.24
CA TYR A 94 -1.67 3.71 2.61
C TYR A 94 -1.77 2.33 3.25
N THR A 95 -0.64 1.63 3.37
CA THR A 95 -0.55 0.28 3.91
C THR A 95 -1.02 0.23 5.37
N ILE A 96 -0.54 1.15 6.22
CA ILE A 96 -0.87 1.17 7.64
C ILE A 96 -2.33 1.54 7.87
N ASN A 97 -2.85 2.52 7.13
CA ASN A 97 -4.27 2.89 7.22
C ASN A 97 -5.18 1.73 6.80
N LEU A 98 -4.79 0.98 5.77
CA LEU A 98 -5.52 -0.21 5.34
C LEU A 98 -5.47 -1.32 6.38
N PHE A 99 -4.29 -1.59 6.95
CA PHE A 99 -4.12 -2.54 8.06
C PHE A 99 -5.00 -2.19 9.25
N ILE A 100 -4.99 -0.93 9.68
CA ILE A 100 -5.81 -0.44 10.81
C ILE A 100 -7.30 -0.57 10.50
N LYS A 101 -7.72 -0.25 9.27
CA LYS A 101 -9.12 -0.40 8.84
C LYS A 101 -9.56 -1.86 8.94
N GLN A 102 -8.76 -2.79 8.40
CA GLN A 102 -9.08 -4.22 8.45
C GLN A 102 -9.06 -4.75 9.89
N LEU A 103 -8.05 -4.38 10.68
CA LEU A 103 -7.96 -4.77 12.09
C LEU A 103 -9.14 -4.23 12.91
N THR A 104 -9.60 -3.01 12.64
CA THR A 104 -10.80 -2.43 13.27
C THR A 104 -12.04 -3.26 12.95
N ASN A 105 -12.17 -3.74 11.72
CA ASN A 105 -13.31 -4.58 11.31
C ASN A 105 -13.27 -5.94 11.99
N ASP A 106 -12.12 -6.61 11.97
CA ASP A 106 -11.93 -7.93 12.58
C ASP A 106 -12.18 -7.92 14.09
N PHE A 107 -11.86 -6.80 14.75
CA PHE A 107 -11.98 -6.61 16.20
C PHE A 107 -13.05 -5.57 16.58
N SER A 108 -14.09 -5.42 15.76
CA SER A 108 -15.11 -4.37 15.91
C SER A 108 -15.83 -4.35 17.28
N THR A 109 -15.84 -5.47 18.01
CA THR A 109 -16.42 -5.57 19.36
C THR A 109 -15.38 -5.69 20.48
N ASN A 110 -14.09 -5.72 20.17
CA ASN A 110 -13.03 -5.88 21.16
C ASN A 110 -12.50 -4.52 21.62
N SER A 111 -13.01 -4.04 22.75
CA SER A 111 -12.67 -2.73 23.31
C SER A 111 -11.18 -2.53 23.59
N LEU A 112 -10.45 -3.59 23.93
CA LEU A 112 -9.00 -3.52 24.19
C LEU A 112 -8.25 -3.23 22.89
N VAL A 113 -8.48 -4.01 21.84
CA VAL A 113 -7.85 -3.80 20.53
C VAL A 113 -8.23 -2.45 19.95
N LEU A 114 -9.50 -2.04 20.08
CA LEU A 114 -9.95 -0.72 19.64
C LEU A 114 -9.26 0.43 20.39
N SER A 115 -8.90 0.24 21.67
CA SER A 115 -8.14 1.26 22.41
C SER A 115 -6.70 1.40 21.92
N PHE A 116 -6.03 0.28 21.58
CA PHE A 116 -4.70 0.30 20.94
C PHE A 116 -4.75 0.98 19.56
N ILE A 117 -5.78 0.69 18.77
CA ILE A 117 -6.00 1.35 17.48
C ILE A 117 -6.23 2.85 17.67
N GLY A 118 -6.97 3.27 18.71
CA GLY A 118 -7.18 4.67 19.04
C GLY A 118 -5.87 5.43 19.27
N GLN A 119 -4.96 4.86 20.08
CA GLN A 119 -3.62 5.42 20.32
C GLN A 119 -2.78 5.46 19.04
N THR A 120 -2.89 4.44 18.19
CA THR A 120 -2.20 4.36 16.91
C THR A 120 -2.64 5.50 15.97
N LYS A 121 -3.95 5.79 15.92
CA LYS A 121 -4.51 6.86 15.09
C LYS A 121 -4.02 8.24 15.51
N GLU A 122 -3.79 8.46 16.81
CA GLU A 122 -3.21 9.71 17.32
C GLU A 122 -1.81 9.94 16.75
N LEU A 123 -0.92 8.93 16.81
CA LEU A 123 0.42 9.00 16.23
C LEU A 123 0.40 9.22 14.70
N ILE A 124 -0.55 8.61 14.00
CA ILE A 124 -0.74 8.81 12.56
C ILE A 124 -1.07 10.28 12.21
N THR A 125 -1.76 11.01 13.08
CA THR A 125 -2.01 12.45 12.83
C THR A 125 -0.73 13.28 12.79
N TYR A 126 0.32 12.82 13.47
CA TYR A 126 1.66 13.40 13.45
C TYR A 126 2.57 12.81 12.36
N GLN A 127 2.02 12.02 11.43
CA GLN A 127 2.76 11.30 10.38
C GLN A 127 3.78 10.28 10.91
N GLU A 128 3.68 9.86 12.18
CA GLU A 128 4.60 8.90 12.80
C GLU A 128 4.21 7.44 12.51
N TYR A 129 4.02 7.10 11.23
CA TYR A 129 3.44 5.83 10.79
C TYR A 129 4.19 4.59 11.29
N THR A 130 5.52 4.54 11.15
CA THR A 130 6.32 3.38 11.61
C THR A 130 6.19 3.18 13.11
N LEU A 131 6.36 4.26 13.89
CA LEU A 131 6.23 4.21 15.34
C LEU A 131 4.83 3.79 15.79
N ALA A 132 3.80 4.30 15.10
CA ALA A 132 2.41 3.93 15.34
C ALA A 132 2.20 2.43 15.13
N LEU A 133 2.68 1.88 14.00
CA LEU A 133 2.58 0.46 13.71
C LEU A 133 3.36 -0.39 14.72
N GLU A 134 4.59 0.00 15.07
CA GLU A 134 5.38 -0.70 16.08
C GLU A 134 4.65 -0.82 17.42
N ASN A 135 4.12 0.31 17.92
CA ASN A 135 3.44 0.36 19.21
C ASN A 135 2.18 -0.49 19.21
N LEU A 136 1.44 -0.49 18.09
CA LEU A 136 0.28 -1.34 17.91
C LEU A 136 0.66 -2.82 17.95
N LEU A 137 1.64 -3.24 17.16
CA LEU A 137 2.06 -4.65 17.09
C LEU A 137 2.63 -5.13 18.44
N LYS A 138 3.41 -4.29 19.14
CA LYS A 138 3.88 -4.57 20.51
C LYS A 138 2.71 -4.79 21.46
N SER A 139 1.74 -3.88 21.48
CA SER A 139 0.58 -3.96 22.37
C SER A 139 -0.26 -5.22 22.11
N LEU A 140 -0.45 -5.59 20.85
CA LEU A 140 -1.14 -6.82 20.45
C LEU A 140 -0.37 -8.07 20.91
N LEU A 141 0.96 -8.08 20.73
CA LEU A 141 1.82 -9.20 21.12
C LEU A 141 1.87 -9.37 22.64
N GLU A 142 2.03 -8.29 23.39
CA GLU A 142 2.05 -8.29 24.87
C GLU A 142 0.76 -8.86 25.48
N LYS A 143 -0.37 -8.69 24.79
CA LYS A 143 -1.67 -9.22 25.20
C LYS A 143 -2.02 -10.56 24.54
N CYS A 144 -1.09 -11.16 23.79
CA CYS A 144 -1.28 -12.40 23.06
C CYS A 144 -2.56 -12.38 22.20
N ILE A 145 -2.82 -11.27 21.51
CA ILE A 145 -3.96 -11.14 20.60
C ILE A 145 -3.61 -11.80 19.27
N SER A 146 -4.27 -12.92 18.96
CA SER A 146 -4.16 -13.58 17.65
C SER A 146 -4.87 -12.75 16.58
N ILE A 147 -4.13 -12.33 15.56
CA ILE A 147 -4.65 -11.53 14.42
C ILE A 147 -4.94 -12.48 13.25
N PRO A 148 -6.03 -12.28 12.49
CA PRO A 148 -6.24 -13.00 11.25
C PRO A 148 -5.04 -12.89 10.30
N ARG A 149 -4.67 -14.02 9.69
CA ARG A 149 -3.51 -14.12 8.80
C ARG A 149 -3.55 -13.10 7.67
N ASP A 150 -4.71 -12.97 7.03
CA ASP A 150 -4.89 -12.06 5.89
C ASP A 150 -4.71 -10.59 6.29
N THR A 151 -5.14 -10.23 7.50
CA THR A 151 -4.96 -8.89 8.07
C THR A 151 -3.50 -8.62 8.39
N LEU A 152 -2.80 -9.58 8.99
CA LEU A 152 -1.38 -9.44 9.29
C LEU A 152 -0.52 -9.41 8.01
N ALA A 153 -0.95 -10.07 6.94
CA ALA A 153 -0.28 -10.08 5.64
C ALA A 153 -0.39 -8.75 4.87
N ILE A 154 -1.25 -7.81 5.30
CA ILE A 154 -1.32 -6.45 4.72
C ILE A 154 0.03 -5.73 4.87
N ILE A 155 0.70 -5.93 6.01
CA ILE A 155 1.96 -5.24 6.32
C ILE A 155 3.20 -6.01 5.84
N ASP A 156 3.06 -7.09 5.06
CA ASP A 156 4.19 -7.81 4.44
C ASP A 156 5.06 -6.90 3.56
N VAL A 157 4.45 -5.87 2.97
CA VAL A 157 5.09 -4.88 2.10
C VAL A 157 5.91 -3.83 2.86
N VAL A 158 5.81 -3.80 4.19
CA VAL A 158 6.57 -2.85 5.03
C VAL A 158 7.99 -3.41 5.22
N ASP A 159 8.96 -2.82 4.53
CA ASP A 159 10.36 -3.21 4.61
C ASP A 159 11.09 -2.58 5.80
N ASP A 160 10.57 -2.83 7.01
CA ASP A 160 11.24 -2.45 8.25
C ASP A 160 11.67 -3.72 9.03
N PRO A 161 12.97 -3.90 9.34
CA PRO A 161 13.46 -5.11 10.01
C PRO A 161 12.84 -5.36 11.38
N TYR A 162 12.46 -4.30 12.10
CA TYR A 162 11.89 -4.41 13.43
C TYR A 162 10.40 -4.75 13.36
N ILE A 163 9.64 -4.11 12.47
CA ILE A 163 8.25 -4.48 12.15
C ILE A 163 8.16 -5.94 11.72
N LYS A 164 9.04 -6.40 10.83
CA LYS A 164 9.08 -7.80 10.38
C LYS A 164 9.26 -8.80 11.53
N ARG A 165 10.06 -8.45 12.55
CA ARG A 165 10.24 -9.30 13.74
C ARG A 165 8.99 -9.34 14.62
N LEU A 166 8.33 -8.19 14.82
CA LEU A 166 7.08 -8.11 15.57
C LEU A 166 5.97 -8.90 14.86
N GLN A 167 5.84 -8.71 13.55
CA GLN A 167 4.92 -9.44 12.70
C GLN A 167 5.18 -10.96 12.78
N ALA A 168 6.43 -11.41 12.61
CA ALA A 168 6.80 -12.83 12.73
C ALA A 168 6.50 -13.43 14.11
N SER A 169 6.51 -12.60 15.16
CA SER A 169 6.13 -13.04 16.51
C SER A 169 4.61 -13.18 16.64
N LEU A 170 3.84 -12.24 16.09
CA LEU A 170 2.38 -12.30 16.03
C LEU A 170 1.86 -13.46 15.19
N TRP A 171 2.60 -13.87 14.14
CA TRP A 171 2.31 -15.08 13.37
C TRP A 171 2.34 -16.39 14.19
N ARG A 172 2.96 -16.37 15.37
CA ARG A 172 3.13 -17.54 16.26
C ARG A 172 2.19 -17.54 17.46
N VAL A 173 1.48 -16.43 17.69
CA VAL A 173 0.44 -16.31 18.73
C VAL A 173 -0.79 -17.10 18.30
#